data_AF-A0A7K1J3V4-F1
#
_entry.id   AF-A0A7K1J3V4-F1
#
_cell.length_a   1.000
_cell.length_b   1.000
_cell.length_c   1.000
_cell.angle_alpha   90.00
_cell.angle_beta   90.00
_cell.angle_gamma   90.00
#
_symmetry.space_group_name_H-M   'P 1'
#
loop_
_entity.id
_entity.type
_entity.pdbx_description
1 polymer ?
#
loop_
_entity_poly.entity_id
_entity_poly.type
_entity_poly.pdbx_seq_one_letter_code
_entity_poly.pdbx_strand_id
1 'polypeptide(L)'
;MSDGFSERDKELLKLIGMSEEQVLADERMAESETVPDDLTGRVHYGLHLERPDERMVSVSIRVPQSTLDELTDEAKRYHISRSEYMRRKLAAPTS
;
A
#
# COMPACT_ATOMS: atom_id res chain seq x y z
N MET A 1 22.61 13.02 -20.63
CA MET A 1 23.77 12.11 -20.62
C MET A 1 23.74 11.45 -19.26
N SER A 2 23.33 10.19 -19.16
CA SER A 2 23.43 9.48 -17.87
C SER A 2 24.91 9.27 -17.59
N ASP A 3 25.39 9.79 -16.47
CA ASP A 3 26.63 9.27 -15.89
C ASP A 3 26.37 7.78 -15.63
N GLY A 4 27.18 6.91 -16.23
CA GLY A 4 26.99 5.46 -16.12
C GLY A 4 27.05 4.96 -14.68
N PHE A 5 26.58 3.73 -14.45
CA PHE A 5 26.60 3.10 -13.12
C PHE A 5 27.99 3.16 -12.48
N SER A 6 28.07 3.75 -11.29
CA SER A 6 29.31 3.77 -10.51
C SER A 6 29.63 2.36 -9.99
N GLU A 7 30.88 2.12 -9.58
CA GLU A 7 31.26 0.81 -9.00
C GLU A 7 30.43 0.45 -7.76
N ARG A 8 30.01 1.46 -6.98
CA ARG A 8 29.10 1.25 -5.85
C ARG A 8 27.72 0.78 -6.31
N ASP A 9 27.21 1.31 -7.42
CA ASP A 9 25.91 0.92 -7.95
C ASP A 9 25.97 -0.53 -8.43
N LYS A 10 27.05 -0.93 -9.10
CA LYS A 10 27.26 -2.32 -9.54
C LYS A 10 27.30 -3.31 -8.36
N GLU A 11 27.94 -2.94 -7.26
CA GLU A 11 27.96 -3.76 -6.04
C GLU A 11 26.55 -3.90 -5.43
N LEU A 12 25.79 -2.81 -5.38
CA LEU A 12 24.41 -2.83 -4.87
C LEU A 12 23.49 -3.67 -5.76
N LEU A 13 23.59 -3.54 -7.07
CA LEU A 13 22.81 -4.32 -8.03
C LEU A 13 23.10 -5.82 -7.90
N LYS A 14 24.37 -6.19 -7.72
CA LYS A 14 24.77 -7.57 -7.47
C LYS A 14 24.22 -8.10 -6.15
N LEU A 15 24.16 -7.28 -5.10
CA LEU A 15 23.62 -7.67 -3.79
C LEU A 15 22.13 -8.03 -3.85
N ILE A 16 21.36 -7.28 -4.63
CA ILE A 16 19.91 -7.49 -4.79
C ILE A 16 19.56 -8.39 -5.98
N GLY A 17 20.56 -8.88 -6.72
CA GLY A 17 20.39 -9.80 -7.86
C GLY A 17 19.81 -9.15 -9.11
N MET A 18 19.97 -7.84 -9.31
CA MET A 18 19.51 -7.10 -10.49
C MET A 18 20.65 -6.79 -11.46
N SER A 19 20.35 -6.70 -12.76
CA SER A 19 21.31 -6.28 -13.79
C SER A 19 21.12 -4.83 -14.18
N GLU A 20 22.18 -4.19 -14.69
CA GLU A 20 22.14 -2.81 -15.21
C GLU A 20 21.09 -2.66 -16.33
N GLU A 21 20.98 -3.64 -17.23
CA GLU A 21 20.00 -3.64 -18.31
C GLU A 21 18.55 -3.65 -17.80
N GLN A 22 18.31 -4.38 -16.70
CA GLN A 22 17.01 -4.49 -16.06
C GLN A 22 16.62 -3.17 -15.39
N VAL A 23 17.57 -2.52 -14.70
CA VAL A 23 17.36 -1.18 -14.10
C VAL A 23 17.02 -0.14 -15.16
N LEU A 24 17.75 -0.12 -16.27
CA LEU A 24 17.49 0.83 -17.36
C LEU A 24 16.15 0.56 -18.05
N ALA A 25 15.69 -0.69 -18.08
CA ALA A 25 14.36 -1.05 -18.59
C ALA A 25 13.26 -0.60 -17.63
N ASP A 26 13.45 -0.82 -16.32
CA ASP A 26 12.52 -0.42 -15.27
C ASP A 26 12.44 1.11 -15.15
N GLU A 27 13.55 1.83 -15.27
CA GLU A 27 13.60 3.31 -15.30
C GLU A 27 12.75 3.87 -16.46
N ARG A 28 12.92 3.32 -17.67
CA ARG A 28 12.12 3.71 -18.85
C ARG A 28 10.63 3.40 -18.68
N MET A 29 10.31 2.34 -17.93
CA MET A 29 8.93 1.95 -17.66
C MET A 29 8.30 2.86 -16.60
N ALA A 30 9.02 3.14 -15.52
CA ALA A 30 8.58 4.03 -14.43
C ALA A 30 8.40 5.49 -14.88
N GLU A 31 9.20 5.98 -15.83
CA GLU A 31 9.07 7.32 -16.42
C GLU A 31 7.93 7.43 -17.45
N SER A 32 7.32 6.31 -17.85
CA SER A 32 6.28 6.31 -18.87
C SER A 32 4.89 6.59 -18.27
N GLU A 33 4.34 7.78 -18.54
CA GLU A 33 2.95 8.11 -18.15
C GLU A 33 1.88 7.37 -18.98
N THR A 34 2.28 6.68 -20.05
CA THR A 34 1.36 6.06 -21.03
C THR A 34 1.40 4.54 -21.03
N VAL A 35 2.44 3.94 -20.47
CA VAL A 35 2.53 2.50 -20.26
C VAL A 35 2.17 2.23 -18.79
N PRO A 36 1.09 1.48 -18.51
CA PRO A 36 0.79 1.08 -17.15
C PRO A 36 1.92 0.18 -16.64
N ASP A 37 2.59 0.63 -15.59
CA ASP A 37 3.58 -0.16 -14.86
C ASP A 37 2.88 -0.95 -13.72
N ASP A 38 3.32 -2.20 -13.52
CA ASP A 38 2.89 -3.07 -12.43
C ASP A 38 3.41 -2.60 -11.05
N LEU A 39 4.16 -1.49 -10.97
CA LEU A 39 4.35 -0.72 -9.72
C LEU A 39 3.00 -0.29 -9.10
N THR A 40 1.97 -0.16 -9.93
CA THR A 40 0.57 0.02 -9.52
C THR A 40 -0.23 -1.28 -9.60
N GLY A 41 0.42 -2.41 -9.33
CA GLY A 41 -0.25 -3.70 -9.16
C GLY A 41 -1.41 -3.60 -8.15
N ARG A 42 -2.32 -4.59 -8.19
CA ARG A 42 -3.51 -4.67 -7.33
C ARG A 42 -3.20 -4.12 -5.94
N VAL A 43 -3.84 -3.01 -5.58
CA VAL A 43 -3.74 -2.44 -4.24
C VAL A 43 -4.23 -3.50 -3.26
N HIS A 44 -3.30 -4.26 -2.68
CA HIS A 44 -3.59 -5.12 -1.56
C HIS A 44 -3.85 -4.19 -0.37
N TYR A 45 -5.12 -3.88 -0.13
CA TYR A 45 -5.54 -3.31 1.15
C TYR A 45 -5.26 -4.34 2.23
N GLY A 46 -4.11 -4.20 2.89
CA GLY A 46 -3.64 -5.15 3.88
C GLY A 46 -2.30 -4.76 4.47
N LEU A 47 -2.10 -3.48 4.82
CA LEU A 47 -1.04 -3.13 5.75
C LEU A 47 -1.64 -2.80 7.12
N HIS A 48 -2.27 -3.81 7.71
CA HIS A 48 -1.99 -4.07 9.12
C HIS A 48 -0.89 -5.10 9.09
N LEU A 49 0.28 -4.77 9.61
CA LEU A 49 1.22 -5.80 10.02
C LEU A 49 0.45 -6.64 11.05
N GLU A 50 -0.16 -7.73 10.60
CA GLU A 50 -0.79 -8.70 11.50
C GLU A 50 0.29 -9.08 12.49
N ARG A 51 0.10 -8.72 13.76
CA ARG A 51 0.92 -9.32 14.80
C ARG A 51 0.51 -10.79 14.81
N PRO A 52 1.40 -11.72 14.42
CA PRO A 52 1.00 -13.09 14.12
C PRO A 52 0.42 -13.85 15.34
N ASP A 53 0.53 -13.28 16.55
CA ASP A 53 0.05 -13.86 17.81
C ASP A 53 -1.03 -13.03 18.54
N GLU A 54 -1.58 -11.99 17.92
CA GLU A 54 -2.61 -11.17 18.60
C GLU A 54 -4.00 -11.82 18.49
N ARG A 55 -4.61 -12.14 19.64
CA ARG A 55 -5.95 -12.72 19.70
C ARG A 55 -6.99 -11.72 19.20
N MET A 56 -7.58 -12.00 18.04
CA MET A 56 -8.67 -11.22 17.48
C MET A 56 -9.99 -11.51 18.20
N VAL A 57 -10.73 -10.45 18.56
CA VAL A 57 -12.08 -10.54 19.14
C VAL A 57 -13.11 -9.95 18.20
N SER A 58 -14.32 -10.51 18.18
CA SER A 58 -15.43 -9.98 17.38
C SER A 58 -16.32 -9.08 18.25
N VAL A 59 -16.71 -7.94 17.68
CA VAL A 59 -17.65 -7.00 18.32
C VAL A 59 -18.83 -6.79 17.36
N SER A 60 -20.04 -6.98 17.87
CA SER A 60 -21.27 -6.68 17.14
C SER A 60 -21.90 -5.41 17.70
N ILE A 61 -22.18 -4.44 16.84
CA ILE A 61 -22.83 -3.17 17.20
C ILE A 61 -24.10 -2.99 16.39
N ARG A 62 -25.08 -2.30 16.95
CA ARG A 62 -26.26 -1.83 16.22
C ARG A 62 -26.13 -0.33 16.00
N VAL A 63 -26.31 0.10 14.76
CA VAL A 63 -26.29 1.50 14.37
C VAL A 63 -27.46 1.78 13.41
N PRO A 64 -27.98 3.01 13.37
CA PRO A 64 -28.92 3.42 12.32
C PRO A 64 -28.30 3.26 10.94
N GLN A 65 -29.14 2.97 9.94
CA GLN A 65 -28.69 2.79 8.56
C GLN A 65 -28.02 4.07 7.99
N SER A 66 -28.57 5.25 8.29
CA SER A 66 -28.00 6.53 7.84
C SER A 66 -26.55 6.72 8.29
N THR A 67 -26.24 6.35 9.54
CA THR A 67 -24.87 6.40 10.07
C THR A 67 -23.95 5.44 9.31
N LEU A 68 -24.44 4.26 8.93
CA LEU A 68 -23.67 3.30 8.15
C LEU A 68 -23.36 3.83 6.73
N ASP A 69 -24.31 4.54 6.13
CA ASP A 69 -24.15 5.13 4.79
C ASP A 69 -23.13 6.27 4.82
N GLU A 70 -23.22 7.18 5.80
CA GLU A 70 -22.23 8.24 6.03
C GLU A 70 -20.82 7.68 6.22
N LEU A 71 -20.67 6.64 7.05
CA LEU A 71 -19.41 5.94 7.26
C LEU A 71 -18.88 5.28 5.98
N THR A 72 -19.78 4.81 5.11
CA THR A 72 -19.39 4.18 3.83
C THR A 72 -18.83 5.23 2.87
N ASP A 73 -19.48 6.39 2.76
CA ASP A 73 -19.02 7.46 1.88
C ASP A 73 -17.72 8.08 2.37
N GLU A 74 -17.57 8.21 3.68
CA GLU A 74 -16.32 8.62 4.30
C GLU A 74 -15.18 7.63 4.07
N ALA A 75 -15.43 6.32 4.20
CA ALA A 75 -14.42 5.30 3.93
C ALA A 75 -13.92 5.34 2.48
N LYS A 76 -14.82 5.60 1.51
CA LYS A 76 -14.47 5.80 0.10
C LYS A 76 -13.50 6.97 -0.10
N ARG A 77 -13.63 8.07 0.65
CA ARG A 77 -12.70 9.22 0.57
C ARG A 77 -11.26 8.84 0.91
N TYR A 78 -11.10 7.89 1.84
CA TYR A 78 -9.79 7.35 2.22
C TYR A 78 -9.40 6.11 1.42
N HIS A 79 -10.21 5.73 0.42
CA HIS A 79 -10.08 4.53 -0.38
C HIS A 79 -10.03 3.20 0.43
N ILE A 80 -10.35 3.21 1.73
CA ILE A 80 -10.33 2.01 2.59
C ILE A 80 -11.72 1.37 2.69
N SER A 81 -11.79 0.13 3.16
CA SER A 81 -13.07 -0.52 3.43
C SER A 81 -13.80 0.13 4.61
N ARG A 82 -15.14 0.04 4.62
CA ARG A 82 -15.94 0.53 5.75
C ARG A 82 -15.54 -0.11 7.08
N SER A 83 -15.31 -1.42 7.11
CA SER A 83 -14.91 -2.13 8.33
C SER A 83 -13.54 -1.67 8.83
N GLU A 84 -12.64 -1.35 7.91
CA GLU A 84 -11.34 -0.79 8.23
C GLU A 84 -11.43 0.65 8.78
N TYR A 85 -12.21 1.50 8.12
CA TYR A 85 -12.48 2.85 8.61
C TYR A 85 -13.10 2.83 10.02
N MET A 86 -14.06 1.94 10.25
CA MET A 86 -14.70 1.72 11.54
C MET A 86 -13.72 1.28 12.62
N ARG A 87 -12.84 0.31 12.31
CA ARG A 87 -11.78 -0.10 13.25
C ARG A 87 -10.88 1.07 13.63
N ARG A 88 -10.47 1.90 12.68
CA ARG A 88 -9.63 3.07 12.97
C ARG A 88 -10.34 4.10 13.85
N LYS A 89 -11.63 4.35 13.61
CA LYS A 89 -12.41 5.29 14.42
C LYS A 89 -12.71 4.78 15.83
N LEU A 90 -12.99 3.49 15.98
CA LEU A 90 -13.37 2.88 17.26
C LEU A 90 -12.17 2.46 18.11
N ALA A 91 -11.07 2.05 17.47
CA ALA A 91 -9.85 1.58 18.14
C ALA A 91 -8.75 2.65 18.21
N ALA A 92 -8.98 3.87 17.67
CA ALA A 92 -8.04 4.97 17.88
C ALA A 92 -7.92 5.24 19.39
N PRO A 93 -6.71 5.18 19.97
CA PRO A 93 -6.51 5.54 21.35
C PRO A 93 -6.92 7.01 21.52
N THR A 94 -7.77 7.28 22.50
CA THR A 94 -8.06 8.65 22.94
C THR A 94 -6.80 9.15 23.64
N SER A 95 -5.97 9.91 22.93
CA SER A 95 -4.90 10.71 23.55
C SER A 95 -5.49 11.82 24.41
#